data_AF-A0A971I0T3-F1
#
_entry.id   AF-A0A971I0T3-F1
#
_cell.length_a   1.000
_cell.length_b   1.000
_cell.length_c   1.000
_cell.angle_alpha   90.00
_cell.angle_beta   90.00
_cell.angle_gamma   90.00
#
_symmetry.space_group_name_H-M   'P 1'
#
loop_
_entity.id
_entity.type
_entity.pdbx_description
1 polymer ?
#
loop_
_entity_poly.entity_id
_entity_poly.type
_entity_poly.pdbx_seq_one_letter_code
_entity_poly.pdbx_strand_id
1 'polypeptide(L)'
;MTKTLLDYVDRLGSNTNFWFGADRGRGRSRGRGQRERKIGSSNIRNMASMAVNAECYKEFRLFIEYKKGKGNGWNDHFENGKVFGDVLLEYMDEIYKKCNYDDDETLKQVSRLFGYLYWKVRAMEE
;
A
#
# COMPACT_ATOMS: atom_id res chain seq x y z
N MET A 1 9.36 -3.90 -16.93
CA MET A 1 8.89 -3.40 -15.62
C MET A 1 7.36 -3.36 -15.52
N THR A 2 6.65 -2.70 -16.44
CA THR A 2 5.19 -2.51 -16.37
C THR A 2 4.38 -3.77 -16.08
N LYS A 3 4.64 -4.88 -16.77
CA LYS A 3 3.94 -6.15 -16.52
C LYS A 3 4.04 -6.59 -15.05
N THR A 4 5.25 -6.55 -14.49
CA THR A 4 5.49 -6.90 -13.08
C THR A 4 4.72 -5.99 -12.13
N LEU A 5 4.66 -4.68 -12.40
CA LEU A 5 3.89 -3.75 -11.57
C LEU A 5 2.39 -4.07 -11.61
N LEU A 6 1.85 -4.38 -12.80
CA LEU A 6 0.44 -4.76 -12.94
C LEU A 6 0.14 -6.08 -12.22
N ASP A 7 1.05 -7.06 -12.29
CA ASP A 7 0.92 -8.32 -11.54
C ASP A 7 0.85 -8.06 -10.01
N TYR A 8 1.70 -7.16 -9.49
CA TYR A 8 1.65 -6.76 -8.08
C TYR A 8 0.34 -6.02 -7.74
N VAL A 9 -0.10 -5.11 -8.60
CA VAL A 9 -1.36 -4.35 -8.42
C VAL A 9 -2.56 -5.30 -8.40
N ASP A 10 -2.60 -6.28 -9.29
CA ASP A 10 -3.67 -7.25 -9.32
C ASP A 10 -3.68 -8.09 -8.05
N ARG A 11 -2.53 -8.56 -7.56
CA ARG A 11 -2.45 -9.27 -6.26
C ARG A 11 -2.93 -8.40 -5.10
N LEU A 12 -2.45 -7.17 -5.00
CA LEU A 12 -2.85 -6.24 -3.94
C LEU A 12 -4.34 -5.88 -4.02
N GLY A 13 -4.85 -5.64 -5.23
CA GLY A 13 -6.21 -5.21 -5.49
C GLY A 13 -7.26 -6.33 -5.45
N SER A 14 -6.88 -7.57 -5.73
CA SER A 14 -7.80 -8.72 -5.78
C SER A 14 -8.32 -9.14 -4.41
N ASN A 15 -7.68 -8.72 -3.32
CA ASN A 15 -8.17 -9.00 -1.96
C ASN A 15 -9.33 -8.07 -1.58
N THR A 16 -10.49 -8.28 -2.19
CA THR A 16 -11.70 -7.48 -1.96
C THR A 16 -12.14 -7.50 -0.50
N ASN A 17 -11.87 -8.58 0.24
CA ASN A 17 -12.13 -8.68 1.68
C ASN A 17 -11.27 -7.71 2.51
N PHE A 18 -10.05 -7.43 2.09
CA PHE A 18 -9.21 -6.41 2.72
C PHE A 18 -9.78 -5.01 2.47
N TRP A 19 -10.08 -4.70 1.21
CA TRP A 19 -10.56 -3.36 0.81
C TRP A 19 -11.99 -3.06 1.29
N PHE A 20 -12.91 -4.04 1.22
CA PHE A 20 -14.36 -3.84 1.40
C PHE A 20 -15.02 -4.76 2.43
N GLY A 21 -14.29 -5.69 3.04
CA GLY A 21 -14.84 -6.62 4.03
C GLY A 21 -15.61 -5.90 5.14
N ALA A 22 -16.85 -6.35 5.37
CA ALA A 22 -17.81 -5.77 6.30
C ALA A 22 -17.49 -5.98 7.79
N ASP A 23 -16.54 -6.88 8.10
CA ASP A 23 -16.31 -7.34 9.47
C ASP A 23 -14.82 -7.36 9.82
N ARG A 24 -14.27 -6.18 10.11
CA ARG A 24 -12.92 -6.05 10.69
C ARG A 24 -12.92 -5.12 11.88
N GLY A 25 -13.82 -5.40 12.82
CA GLY A 25 -13.95 -4.62 14.05
C GLY A 25 -15.17 -4.97 14.89
N ARG A 26 -15.37 -6.25 15.26
CA ARG A 26 -16.04 -6.55 16.53
C ARG A 26 -15.09 -6.25 17.71
N GLY A 27 -14.62 -5.02 17.79
CA GLY A 27 -14.19 -4.39 19.02
C GLY A 27 -15.38 -3.60 19.54
N ARG A 28 -15.93 -3.97 20.69
CA ARG A 28 -17.01 -3.25 21.36
C ARG A 28 -16.60 -1.79 21.59
N SER A 29 -16.96 -0.87 20.68
CA SER A 29 -16.96 0.56 20.97
C SER A 29 -18.40 1.05 20.99
N ARG A 30 -18.94 1.14 22.21
CA ARG A 30 -20.12 1.93 22.54
C ARG A 30 -19.79 3.40 22.25
N GLY A 31 -20.09 3.89 21.05
CA GLY A 31 -19.88 5.30 20.74
C GLY A 31 -20.14 5.66 19.29
N ARG A 32 -21.15 6.50 19.06
CA ARG A 32 -21.34 7.23 17.80
C ARG A 32 -20.05 8.04 17.52
N GLY A 33 -19.29 7.65 16.51
CA GLY A 33 -18.32 8.55 15.86
C GLY A 33 -16.85 8.15 15.96
N GLN A 34 -16.46 7.08 15.28
CA GLN A 34 -15.25 7.01 14.44
C GLN A 34 -15.21 5.61 13.83
N ARG A 35 -15.55 5.48 12.54
CA ARG A 35 -15.14 4.30 11.78
C ARG A 35 -13.61 4.31 11.81
N GLU A 36 -12.98 3.32 12.43
CA GLU A 36 -11.52 3.16 12.39
C GLU A 36 -11.07 3.26 10.93
N ARG A 37 -10.18 4.22 10.66
CA ARG A 37 -9.90 4.70 9.30
C ARG A 37 -9.14 3.63 8.52
N LYS A 38 -9.86 2.91 7.66
CA LYS A 38 -9.29 2.01 6.64
C LYS A 38 -8.37 2.79 5.68
N ILE A 39 -7.41 2.09 5.07
CA ILE A 39 -6.66 2.64 3.93
C ILE A 39 -7.64 2.77 2.76
N GLY A 40 -7.94 4.01 2.38
CA GLY A 40 -8.70 4.34 1.18
C GLY A 40 -7.82 4.76 0.01
N SER A 41 -8.42 4.87 -1.18
CA SER A 41 -7.75 5.28 -2.42
C SER A 41 -6.94 6.58 -2.28
N SER A 42 -7.42 7.56 -1.51
CA SER A 42 -6.71 8.83 -1.26
C SER A 42 -5.37 8.65 -0.54
N ASN A 43 -5.27 7.71 0.40
CA ASN A 43 -4.01 7.40 1.07
C ASN A 43 -3.01 6.77 0.10
N ILE A 44 -3.48 5.87 -0.77
CA ILE A 44 -2.66 5.24 -1.82
C ILE A 44 -2.16 6.27 -2.82
N ARG A 45 -3.02 7.19 -3.26
CA ARG A 45 -2.62 8.29 -4.16
C ARG A 45 -1.52 9.15 -3.56
N ASN A 46 -1.61 9.46 -2.28
CA ASN A 46 -0.57 10.23 -1.59
C ASN A 46 0.78 9.50 -1.60
N MET A 47 0.80 8.16 -1.51
CA MET A 47 2.07 7.40 -1.59
C MET A 47 2.74 7.54 -2.95
N ALA A 48 1.96 7.58 -4.04
CA ALA A 48 2.53 7.80 -5.38
C ALA A 48 3.28 9.12 -5.47
N SER A 49 2.72 10.20 -4.90
CA SER A 49 3.38 11.50 -4.84
C SER A 49 4.59 11.48 -3.90
N MET A 50 4.47 10.85 -2.74
CA MET A 50 5.57 10.80 -1.76
C MET A 50 6.76 10.00 -2.27
N ALA A 51 6.55 8.94 -3.05
CA ALA A 51 7.63 8.18 -3.67
C ALA A 51 8.47 9.04 -4.63
N VAL A 52 7.84 9.89 -5.45
CA VAL A 52 8.56 10.77 -6.39
C VAL A 52 9.36 11.86 -5.68
N ASN A 53 8.92 12.27 -4.49
CA ASN A 53 9.54 13.35 -3.72
C ASN A 53 10.52 12.85 -2.65
N ALA A 54 10.70 11.54 -2.50
CA ALA A 54 11.69 10.99 -1.59
C ALA A 54 13.11 11.20 -2.16
N GLU A 55 14.08 11.41 -1.27
CA GLU A 55 15.48 11.61 -1.65
C GLU A 55 16.14 10.28 -2.07
N CYS A 56 15.74 9.16 -1.44
CA CYS A 56 16.25 7.84 -1.77
C CYS A 56 15.24 6.72 -1.45
N TYR A 57 15.47 5.52 -2.00
CA TYR A 57 14.61 4.37 -1.74
C TYR A 57 14.50 4.04 -0.25
N LYS A 58 15.62 4.10 0.48
CA LYS A 58 15.66 3.75 1.91
C LYS A 58 14.80 4.67 2.76
N GLU A 59 14.77 5.97 2.44
CA GLU A 59 13.91 6.93 3.12
C GLU A 59 12.44 6.58 2.91
N PHE A 60 12.04 6.36 1.66
CA PHE A 60 10.66 6.02 1.35
C PHE A 60 10.23 4.68 1.96
N ARG A 61 11.12 3.67 1.96
CA ARG A 61 10.91 2.38 2.64
C ARG A 61 10.70 2.59 4.14
N LEU A 62 11.55 3.38 4.80
CA LEU A 62 11.42 3.71 6.22
C LEU A 62 10.10 4.43 6.52
N PHE A 63 9.64 5.28 5.62
CA PHE A 63 8.34 5.95 5.74
C PHE A 63 7.18 4.95 5.70
N ILE A 64 7.23 3.91 4.85
CA ILE A 64 6.22 2.84 4.84
C ILE A 64 6.27 2.01 6.14
N GLU A 65 7.47 1.70 6.65
CA GLU A 65 7.63 1.05 7.97
C GLU A 65 6.99 1.90 9.10
N TYR A 66 7.20 3.22 9.08
CA TYR A 66 6.54 4.13 10.01
C TYR A 66 5.02 4.09 9.88
N LYS A 67 4.47 4.10 8.65
CA LYS A 67 3.03 3.98 8.41
C LYS A 67 2.46 2.70 8.99
N LYS A 68 3.16 1.57 8.79
CA LYS A 68 2.84 0.28 9.40
C LYS A 68 2.81 0.39 10.93
N GLY A 69 3.86 0.93 11.55
CA GLY A 69 3.93 1.10 13.02
C GLY A 69 2.85 2.03 13.60
N LYS A 70 2.45 3.06 12.85
CA LYS A 70 1.36 3.98 13.23
C LYS A 70 -0.03 3.34 13.14
N GLY A 71 -0.18 2.28 12.36
CA GLY A 71 -1.45 1.62 12.07
C GLY A 71 -2.35 2.40 11.12
N ASN A 72 -3.68 2.34 11.28
CA ASN A 72 -4.69 2.84 10.34
C ASN A 72 -4.77 2.02 9.04
N GLY A 73 -4.83 0.70 9.18
CA GLY A 73 -4.96 -0.24 8.06
C GLY A 73 -3.65 -0.71 7.44
N TRP A 74 -2.53 -0.02 7.68
CA TRP A 74 -1.21 -0.43 7.17
C TRP A 74 -0.67 -1.69 7.87
N ASN A 75 -1.11 -1.92 9.10
CA ASN A 75 -0.80 -3.09 9.92
C ASN A 75 -1.92 -4.14 9.92
N ASP A 76 -2.95 -3.98 9.08
CA ASP A 76 -4.04 -4.96 9.01
C ASP A 76 -3.58 -6.22 8.29
N HIS A 77 -4.09 -7.37 8.71
CA HIS A 77 -3.86 -8.64 8.02
C HIS A 77 -4.35 -8.57 6.58
N PHE A 78 -3.47 -8.94 5.64
CA PHE A 78 -3.74 -8.91 4.22
C PHE A 78 -3.96 -10.33 3.69
N GLU A 79 -2.89 -11.10 3.51
CA GLU A 79 -2.94 -12.47 3.01
C GLU A 79 -1.90 -13.35 3.72
N ASN A 80 -2.17 -14.66 3.82
CA ASN A 80 -1.23 -15.65 4.35
C ASN A 80 -0.62 -15.29 5.73
N GLY A 81 -1.41 -14.64 6.59
CA GLY A 81 -0.97 -14.17 7.91
C GLY A 81 -0.08 -12.92 7.91
N LYS A 82 0.34 -12.42 6.73
CA LYS A 82 1.12 -11.19 6.60
C LYS A 82 0.23 -9.95 6.76
N VAL A 83 0.82 -8.86 7.22
CA VAL A 83 0.16 -7.54 7.24
C VAL A 83 0.41 -6.80 5.93
N PHE A 84 -0.50 -5.91 5.56
CA PHE A 84 -0.46 -5.20 4.28
C PHE A 84 0.86 -4.45 4.03
N GLY A 85 1.35 -3.73 5.04
CA GLY A 85 2.62 -3.01 4.97
C GLY A 85 3.80 -3.91 4.65
N ASP A 86 3.84 -5.14 5.17
CA ASP A 86 4.94 -6.08 4.90
C ASP A 86 4.91 -6.56 3.45
N VAL A 87 3.73 -6.93 2.94
CA VAL A 87 3.57 -7.35 1.54
C VAL A 87 3.97 -6.24 0.58
N LEU A 88 3.60 -5.00 0.90
CA LEU A 88 3.97 -3.83 0.13
C LEU A 88 5.49 -3.58 0.13
N LEU A 89 6.13 -3.69 1.30
CA LEU A 89 7.59 -3.56 1.45
C LEU A 89 8.33 -4.65 0.66
N GLU A 90 7.83 -5.88 0.64
CA GLU A 90 8.39 -6.97 -0.17
C GLU A 90 8.39 -6.61 -1.67
N TYR A 91 7.27 -6.10 -2.19
CA TYR A 91 7.20 -5.67 -3.60
C TYR A 91 8.10 -4.48 -3.89
N MET A 92 8.20 -3.52 -2.96
CA MET A 92 9.14 -2.41 -3.07
C MET A 92 10.60 -2.89 -3.13
N ASP A 93 10.99 -3.84 -2.26
CA ASP A 93 12.33 -4.41 -2.22
C ASP A 93 12.62 -5.24 -3.50
N GLU A 94 11.62 -5.90 -4.08
CA GLU A 94 11.74 -6.58 -5.38
C GLU A 94 11.90 -5.60 -6.54
N ILE A 95 11.18 -4.48 -6.54
CA ILE A 95 11.34 -3.40 -7.53
C ILE A 95 12.75 -2.83 -7.44
N TYR A 96 13.24 -2.54 -6.23
CA TYR A 96 14.59 -2.02 -5.99
C TYR A 96 15.67 -2.94 -6.58
N LYS A 97 15.55 -4.25 -6.34
CA LYS A 97 16.43 -5.26 -6.96
C LYS A 97 16.34 -5.26 -8.49
N LYS A 98 15.14 -5.19 -9.07
CA LYS A 98 14.93 -5.19 -10.53
C LYS A 98 15.41 -3.89 -11.20
N CYS A 99 15.53 -2.81 -10.45
CA CYS A 99 16.12 -1.54 -10.92
C CYS A 99 17.62 -1.46 -10.64
N ASN A 100 18.29 -2.59 -10.35
CA ASN A 100 19.72 -2.64 -10.04
C ASN A 100 20.13 -1.73 -8.88
N TYR A 101 19.26 -1.58 -7.88
CA TYR A 101 19.49 -0.72 -6.71
C TYR A 101 19.66 0.76 -7.05
N ASP A 102 19.14 1.21 -8.19
CA ASP A 102 19.07 2.62 -8.57
C ASP A 102 17.89 3.29 -7.87
N ASP A 103 18.17 4.26 -7.00
CA ASP A 103 17.16 4.93 -6.17
C ASP A 103 16.13 5.68 -7.03
N ASP A 104 16.58 6.48 -8.00
CA ASP A 104 15.71 7.32 -8.85
C ASP A 104 14.74 6.48 -9.68
N GLU A 105 15.25 5.46 -10.35
CA GLU A 105 14.43 4.55 -11.16
C GLU A 105 13.49 3.74 -10.26
N THR A 106 13.96 3.28 -9.11
CA THR A 106 13.12 2.56 -8.15
C THR A 106 11.96 3.41 -7.66
N LEU A 107 12.22 4.65 -7.23
CA LEU A 107 11.20 5.58 -6.76
C LEU A 107 10.18 5.91 -7.86
N LYS A 108 10.62 6.06 -9.12
CA LYS A 108 9.72 6.19 -10.27
C LYS A 108 8.81 4.97 -10.44
N GLN A 109 9.35 3.75 -10.33
CA GLN A 109 8.55 2.53 -10.46
C GLN A 109 7.63 2.28 -9.27
N VAL A 110 8.06 2.59 -8.06
CA VAL A 110 7.26 2.54 -6.83
C VAL A 110 6.12 3.56 -6.90
N SER A 111 6.37 4.77 -7.39
CA SER A 111 5.31 5.75 -7.66
C SER A 111 4.27 5.22 -8.63
N ARG A 112 4.70 4.58 -9.73
CA ARG A 112 3.80 3.92 -10.68
C ARG A 112 2.99 2.79 -10.05
N LEU A 113 3.61 1.95 -9.21
CA LEU A 113 2.92 0.91 -8.44
C LEU A 113 1.75 1.49 -7.65
N PHE A 114 1.99 2.54 -6.85
CA PHE A 114 0.92 3.21 -6.10
C PHE A 114 -0.09 3.91 -7.00
N GLY A 115 0.34 4.49 -8.11
CA GLY A 115 -0.55 5.12 -9.09
C GLY A 115 -1.54 4.13 -9.70
N TYR A 116 -1.05 2.95 -10.11
CA TYR A 116 -1.91 1.88 -10.62
C TYR A 116 -2.81 1.28 -9.53
N LEU A 117 -2.26 1.04 -8.33
CA LEU A 117 -3.05 0.56 -7.21
C LEU A 117 -4.17 1.54 -6.83
N TYR A 118 -3.89 2.85 -6.87
CA TYR A 118 -4.90 3.88 -6.65
C TYR A 118 -6.07 3.72 -7.60
N TRP A 119 -5.81 3.59 -8.90
CA TRP A 119 -6.88 3.41 -9.89
C TRP A 119 -7.65 2.11 -9.68
N LYS A 120 -6.96 1.02 -9.34
CA LYS A 120 -7.60 -0.26 -9.03
C LYS A 120 -8.54 -0.14 -7.83
N VAL A 121 -8.06 0.44 -6.72
CA VAL A 121 -8.86 0.62 -5.50
C VAL A 121 -10.03 1.57 -5.74
N ARG A 122 -9.78 2.69 -6.42
CA ARG A 122 -10.82 3.67 -6.74
C ARG A 122 -11.93 3.07 -7.59
N ALA A 123 -11.60 2.27 -8.61
CA ALA A 123 -12.59 1.61 -9.45
C ALA A 123 -13.46 0.59 -8.70
N MET A 124 -13.03 0.15 -7.51
CA MET A 124 -13.82 -0.73 -6.63
C MET A 124 -14.61 0.05 -5.56
N GLU A 125 -14.26 1.32 -5.30
CA GLU A 125 -14.99 2.20 -4.37
C GLU A 125 -16.23 2.85 -5.01
N GLU A 126 -16.29 2.88 -6.35
CA GLU A 126 -17.40 3.38 -7.17
C GLU A 126 -18.53 2.34 -7.30
#